data_AF-A0AB38HE91-F1
#
_entry.id   AF-A0AB38HE91-F1
#
_cell.length_a   1.000
_cell.length_b   1.000
_cell.length_c   1.000
_cell.angle_alpha   90.00
_cell.angle_beta   90.00
_cell.angle_gamma   90.00
#
_symmetry.space_group_name_H-M   'P 1'
#
loop_
_entity.id
_entity.type
_entity.pdbx_description
1 polymer ?
#
loop_
_entity_poly.entity_id
_entity_poly.type
_entity_poly.pdbx_seq_one_letter_code
_entity_poly.pdbx_strand_id
1 'polypeptide(L)'
;MALEIARNKTAPEIEQKSKGLNGFLWLLVVAVVIVVAVGNVYLVEKFSTPIRVVGIVIALLVALGIAATTNQGTKARGFFSDARVELRRITWSTRPEVMQTTLIVFAVTALISLILWGLDSVIVSLITFLTDLRF
;
A
#
# COMPACT_ATOMS: atom_id res chain seq x y z
N MET A 1 -31.65 10.42 -26.62
CA MET A 1 -30.65 10.38 -27.70
C MET A 1 -29.72 11.61 -27.70
N ALA A 2 -30.24 12.84 -27.68
CA ALA A 2 -29.40 14.06 -27.62
C ALA A 2 -28.64 14.27 -26.28
N LEU A 3 -29.19 13.80 -25.16
CA LEU A 3 -28.55 13.89 -23.83
C LEU A 3 -27.31 13.00 -23.66
N GLU A 4 -27.23 11.88 -24.39
CA GLU A 4 -26.04 11.01 -24.36
C GLU A 4 -24.86 11.61 -25.15
N ILE A 5 -25.17 12.33 -26.24
CA ILE A 5 -24.18 13.01 -27.08
C ILE A 5 -23.51 14.17 -26.29
N ALA A 6 -24.27 14.87 -25.45
CA ALA A 6 -23.74 15.94 -24.59
C ALA A 6 -22.85 15.40 -23.44
N ARG A 7 -23.21 14.25 -22.84
CA ARG A 7 -22.44 13.61 -21.75
C ARG A 7 -21.07 13.08 -22.21
N ASN A 8 -20.97 12.59 -23.45
CA ASN A 8 -19.70 12.08 -23.99
C ASN A 8 -18.71 13.21 -24.36
N LYS A 9 -19.21 14.44 -24.58
CA LYS A 9 -18.38 15.58 -25.02
C LYS A 9 -17.60 16.26 -23.89
N THR A 10 -17.91 15.96 -22.63
CA THR A 10 -17.32 16.59 -21.44
C THR A 10 -16.35 15.69 -20.67
N ALA A 11 -16.14 14.45 -21.11
CA ALA A 11 -15.06 13.62 -20.60
C ALA A 11 -13.74 14.11 -21.22
N PRO A 12 -12.71 14.42 -20.42
CA PRO A 12 -11.39 14.71 -20.97
C PRO A 12 -10.88 13.44 -21.67
N GLU A 13 -10.92 13.40 -23.00
CA GLU A 13 -10.21 12.36 -23.76
C GLU A 13 -8.74 12.47 -23.39
N ILE A 14 -8.22 11.48 -22.67
CA ILE A 14 -6.80 11.42 -22.33
C ILE A 14 -6.08 11.18 -23.65
N GLU A 15 -5.55 12.26 -24.23
CA GLU A 15 -4.80 12.25 -25.49
C GLU A 15 -3.68 11.21 -25.39
N GLN A 16 -3.86 10.08 -26.09
CA GLN A 16 -2.94 8.96 -25.98
C GLN A 16 -1.64 9.31 -26.70
N LYS A 17 -0.60 9.62 -25.92
CA LYS A 17 0.75 9.87 -26.41
C LYS A 17 1.19 8.73 -27.35
N SER A 18 1.85 9.06 -28.46
CA SER A 18 2.24 8.08 -29.48
C SER A 18 3.04 6.91 -28.90
N LYS A 19 2.92 5.72 -29.50
CA LYS A 19 3.59 4.49 -29.03
C LYS A 19 5.10 4.67 -28.83
N GLY A 20 5.75 5.43 -29.71
CA GLY A 20 7.18 5.75 -29.61
C GLY A 20 7.52 6.67 -28.44
N LEU A 21 6.68 7.67 -28.16
CA LEU A 21 6.91 8.62 -27.07
C LEU A 21 6.64 8.01 -25.70
N ASN A 22 5.68 7.08 -25.57
CA ASN A 22 5.53 6.28 -24.36
C ASN A 22 6.69 5.31 -24.13
N GLY A 23 7.19 4.67 -25.21
CA GLY A 23 8.37 3.82 -25.13
C GLY A 23 9.60 4.59 -24.64
N PHE A 24 9.82 5.80 -25.17
CA PHE A 24 10.90 6.68 -24.75
C PHE A 24 10.79 7.09 -23.26
N LEU A 25 9.59 7.47 -22.80
CA LEU A 25 9.37 7.81 -21.39
C LEU A 25 9.63 6.62 -20.46
N TRP A 26 9.24 5.41 -20.86
CA TRP A 26 9.52 4.19 -20.09
C TRP A 26 11.02 3.87 -20.04
N LEU A 27 11.72 4.04 -21.17
CA LEU A 27 13.17 3.89 -21.23
C LEU A 27 13.86 4.89 -20.30
N LEU A 28 13.40 6.15 -20.28
CA LEU A 28 13.91 7.18 -19.37
C LEU A 28 13.68 6.80 -17.89
N VAL A 29 12.50 6.29 -17.54
CA VAL A 29 12.22 5.80 -16.17
C VAL A 29 13.17 4.67 -15.78
N VAL A 30 13.34 3.67 -16.65
CA VAL A 30 14.26 2.55 -16.39
C VAL A 30 15.70 3.02 -16.25
N ALA A 31 16.13 3.97 -17.10
CA ALA A 31 17.45 4.56 -17.01
C ALA A 31 17.69 5.28 -15.66
N VAL A 32 16.72 6.08 -15.21
CA VAL A 32 16.79 6.75 -13.89
C VAL A 32 16.87 5.73 -12.76
N VAL A 33 16.07 4.66 -12.80
CA VAL A 33 16.10 3.60 -11.77
C VAL A 33 17.44 2.89 -11.72
N ILE A 34 18.03 2.58 -12.88
CA ILE A 34 19.37 1.97 -12.97
C ILE A 34 20.42 2.91 -12.37
N VAL A 35 20.37 4.20 -12.70
CA VAL A 35 21.31 5.20 -12.15
C VAL A 35 21.18 5.28 -10.62
N VAL A 36 19.97 5.23 -10.08
CA VAL A 36 19.74 5.21 -8.62
C VAL A 36 20.26 3.93 -8.00
N ALA A 37 20.00 2.77 -8.60
CA ALA A 37 20.45 1.47 -8.09
C ALA A 37 21.99 1.35 -8.09
N VAL A 38 22.64 1.73 -9.20
CA VAL A 38 24.10 1.70 -9.33
C VAL A 38 24.75 2.77 -8.46
N GLY A 39 24.20 4.00 -8.44
CA GLY A 39 24.65 5.06 -7.55
C GLY A 39 24.55 4.64 -6.09
N ASN A 40 23.46 3.98 -5.70
CA ASN A 40 23.28 3.45 -4.35
C ASN A 40 24.35 2.43 -3.94
N VAL A 41 24.89 1.62 -4.86
CA VAL A 41 25.99 0.67 -4.61
C VAL A 41 27.34 1.39 -4.54
N TYR A 42 27.56 2.41 -5.38
CA TYR A 42 28.83 3.14 -5.42
C TYR A 42 28.99 4.17 -4.28
N LEU A 43 27.88 4.72 -3.77
CA LEU A 43 27.86 5.68 -2.67
C LEU A 43 27.92 5.03 -1.27
N VAL A 44 27.91 3.70 -1.17
CA VAL A 44 28.00 2.96 0.12
C VAL A 44 29.27 3.31 0.89
N GLU A 45 30.40 3.41 0.18
CA GLU A 45 31.72 3.61 0.80
C GLU A 45 32.01 5.06 1.17
N LYS A 46 31.21 6.02 0.66
CA LYS A 46 31.52 7.47 0.77
C LYS A 46 30.58 8.28 1.64
N PHE A 47 29.38 7.79 1.97
CA PHE A 47 28.36 8.58 2.67
C PHE A 47 27.64 7.83 3.80
N SER A 48 27.24 8.58 4.83
CA SER A 48 26.44 8.07 5.96
C SER A 48 25.04 7.64 5.52
N THR A 49 24.51 6.59 6.15
CA THR A 49 23.25 5.92 5.77
C THR A 49 22.03 6.84 5.64
N PRO A 50 21.82 7.89 6.47
CA PRO A 50 20.62 8.73 6.37
C PRO A 50 20.59 9.60 5.10
N ILE A 51 21.74 10.16 4.70
CA ILE A 51 21.84 11.06 3.54
C ILE A 51 21.52 10.31 2.24
N ARG A 52 21.92 9.03 2.18
CA ARG A 52 21.70 8.14 1.05
C ARG A 52 20.23 7.77 0.91
N VAL A 53 19.55 7.45 2.01
CA VAL A 53 18.11 7.16 2.00
C VAL A 53 17.31 8.35 1.47
N VAL A 54 17.63 9.57 1.93
CA VAL A 54 17.00 10.79 1.41
C VAL A 54 17.25 10.97 -0.09
N GLY A 55 18.49 10.77 -0.56
CA GLY A 55 18.82 10.85 -1.98
C GLY A 55 18.06 9.85 -2.86
N ILE A 56 17.91 8.61 -2.39
CA ILE A 56 17.13 7.57 -3.08
C ILE A 56 15.66 7.95 -3.14
N VAL A 57 15.10 8.43 -2.02
CA VAL A 57 13.69 8.86 -1.96
C VAL A 57 13.43 10.00 -2.95
N ILE A 58 14.31 11.01 -3.02
CA ILE A 58 14.19 12.11 -3.97
C ILE A 58 14.24 11.59 -5.42
N ALA A 59 15.20 10.73 -5.73
CA ALA A 59 15.33 10.20 -7.08
C ALA A 59 14.16 9.29 -7.47
N LEU A 60 13.60 8.54 -6.52
CA LEU A 60 12.41 7.74 -6.70
C LEU A 60 11.17 8.62 -6.95
N LEU A 61 11.02 9.74 -6.24
CA LEU A 61 9.95 10.71 -6.50
C LEU A 61 10.05 11.32 -7.91
N VAL A 62 11.28 11.61 -8.38
CA VAL A 62 11.50 12.09 -9.75
C VAL A 62 11.12 11.01 -10.78
N ALA A 63 11.53 9.76 -10.57
CA ALA A 63 11.16 8.65 -11.44
C ALA A 63 9.64 8.42 -11.49
N LEU A 64 8.96 8.51 -10.34
CA LEU A 64 7.51 8.44 -10.24
C LEU A 64 6.83 9.63 -10.94
N GLY A 65 7.40 10.84 -10.84
CA GLY A 65 6.93 12.02 -11.56
C GLY A 65 6.93 11.81 -13.06
N ILE A 66 8.04 11.29 -13.61
CA ILE A 66 8.18 10.95 -15.03
C ILE A 66 7.20 9.83 -15.40
N ALA A 67 7.13 8.76 -14.62
CA ALA A 67 6.24 7.63 -14.86
C ALA A 67 4.77 8.08 -14.87
N ALA A 68 4.39 9.03 -14.02
CA ALA A 68 3.04 9.57 -13.96
C ALA A 68 2.66 10.43 -15.17
N THR A 69 3.63 10.92 -15.96
CA THR A 69 3.39 11.59 -17.26
C THR A 69 3.26 10.63 -18.44
N THR A 70 3.52 9.33 -18.25
CA THR A 70 3.28 8.32 -19.27
C THR A 70 1.78 8.12 -19.51
N ASN A 71 1.40 7.59 -20.67
CA ASN A 71 0.00 7.26 -20.98
C ASN A 71 -0.62 6.26 -19.98
N GLN A 72 0.20 5.39 -19.36
CA GLN A 72 -0.27 4.51 -18.29
C GLN A 72 -0.46 5.27 -16.96
N GLY A 73 0.42 6.25 -16.68
CA GLY A 73 0.32 7.13 -15.53
C GLY A 73 -0.88 8.08 -15.57
N THR A 74 -1.21 8.63 -16.75
CA THR A 74 -2.40 9.47 -16.93
C THR A 74 -3.69 8.68 -16.80
N LYS A 75 -3.74 7.45 -17.36
CA LYS A 75 -4.85 6.51 -17.15
C LYS A 75 -5.06 6.15 -15.68
N ALA A 76 -3.97 5.86 -14.97
CA ALA A 76 -4.03 5.58 -13.53
C ALA A 76 -4.57 6.78 -12.74
N ARG A 77 -4.14 8.02 -13.07
CA ARG A 77 -4.67 9.25 -12.45
C ARG A 77 -6.17 9.43 -12.69
N GLY A 78 -6.66 9.14 -13.89
CA GLY A 78 -8.10 9.12 -14.19
C GLY A 78 -8.84 8.10 -13.32
N PHE A 79 -8.33 6.86 -13.25
CA PHE A 79 -8.89 5.82 -12.39
C PHE A 79 -8.92 6.20 -10.90
N PHE A 80 -7.89 6.90 -10.39
CA PHE A 80 -7.91 7.42 -9.02
C PHE A 80 -9.02 8.45 -8.77
N SER A 81 -9.31 9.30 -9.76
CA SER A 81 -10.42 10.26 -9.68
C SER A 81 -11.76 9.53 -9.63
N ASP A 82 -11.95 8.54 -10.50
CA ASP A 82 -13.18 7.74 -10.56
C ASP A 82 -13.37 6.90 -9.30
N ALA A 83 -12.29 6.31 -8.78
CA ALA A 83 -12.29 5.59 -7.52
C ALA A 83 -12.71 6.49 -6.35
N ARG A 84 -12.30 7.76 -6.31
CA ARG A 84 -12.77 8.71 -5.27
C ARG A 84 -14.27 8.99 -5.36
N VAL A 85 -14.83 9.02 -6.56
CA VAL A 85 -16.27 9.19 -6.76
C VAL A 85 -17.03 7.96 -6.26
N GLU A 86 -16.48 6.77 -6.49
CA GLU A 86 -17.06 5.51 -6.00
C GLU A 86 -16.92 5.35 -4.49
N LEU A 87 -15.80 5.76 -3.90
CA LEU A 87 -15.59 5.76 -2.44
C LEU A 87 -16.64 6.61 -1.70
N ARG A 88 -17.21 7.63 -2.34
CA ARG A 88 -18.31 8.43 -1.75
C ARG A 88 -19.65 7.69 -1.73
N ARG A 89 -19.80 6.65 -2.54
CA ARG A 89 -20.98 5.77 -2.53
C ARG A 89 -20.90 4.70 -1.45
N ILE A 90 -19.74 4.54 -0.83
CA ILE A 90 -19.57 3.71 0.35
C ILE A 90 -20.20 4.46 1.51
N THR A 91 -21.49 4.19 1.73
CA THR A 91 -22.16 4.49 3.00
C THR A 91 -21.49 3.63 4.05
N TRP A 92 -20.42 4.14 4.66
CA TRP A 92 -19.80 3.48 5.79
C TRP A 92 -20.89 3.23 6.85
N SER A 93 -21.03 1.97 7.23
CA SER A 93 -21.97 1.52 8.26
C SER A 93 -21.92 2.46 9.47
N THR A 94 -23.09 2.67 10.06
CA THR A 94 -23.22 3.60 11.17
C THR A 94 -22.34 3.15 12.35
N ARG A 95 -21.70 4.11 13.04
CA ARG A 95 -20.81 3.82 14.19
C ARG A 95 -21.38 2.83 15.22
N PRO A 96 -22.68 2.85 15.58
CA PRO A 96 -23.22 1.88 16.53
C PRO A 96 -23.10 0.42 16.06
N GLU A 97 -23.31 0.12 14.77
CA GLU A 97 -23.22 -1.24 14.22
C GLU A 97 -21.77 -1.77 14.27
N VAL A 98 -20.80 -0.91 13.94
CA VAL A 98 -19.37 -1.25 13.96
C VAL A 98 -18.88 -1.49 15.39
N MET A 99 -19.35 -0.69 16.36
CA MET A 99 -18.98 -0.88 17.77
C MET A 99 -19.57 -2.15 18.36
N GLN A 100 -20.82 -2.48 18.03
CA GLN A 100 -21.45 -3.71 18.53
C GLN A 100 -20.71 -4.96 18.05
N THR A 101 -20.39 -5.03 16.75
CA THR A 101 -19.65 -6.16 16.18
C THR A 101 -18.22 -6.25 16.72
N THR A 102 -17.52 -5.11 16.88
CA THR A 102 -16.17 -5.09 17.47
C THR A 102 -16.16 -5.53 18.93
N LEU A 103 -17.14 -5.10 19.74
CA LEU A 103 -17.26 -5.52 21.14
C LEU A 103 -17.55 -7.01 21.28
N ILE A 104 -18.39 -7.58 20.40
CA ILE A 104 -18.64 -9.03 20.36
C ILE A 104 -17.33 -9.78 20.07
N VAL A 105 -16.59 -9.37 19.03
CA VAL A 105 -15.29 -10.00 18.68
C VAL A 105 -14.28 -9.87 19.82
N PHE A 106 -14.22 -8.69 20.44
CA PHE A 106 -13.32 -8.44 21.58
C PHE A 106 -13.66 -9.35 22.77
N ALA A 107 -14.94 -9.50 23.12
CA ALA A 107 -15.39 -10.37 24.19
C ALA A 107 -15.04 -11.84 23.93
N VAL A 108 -15.29 -12.33 22.71
CA VAL A 108 -14.98 -13.72 22.32
C VAL A 108 -13.47 -13.96 22.34
N THR A 109 -12.68 -13.02 21.80
CA THR A 109 -11.20 -13.14 21.77
C THR A 109 -10.61 -13.10 23.18
N ALA A 110 -11.11 -12.23 24.06
CA ALA A 110 -10.70 -12.16 25.46
C ALA A 110 -11.03 -13.46 26.21
N LEU A 111 -12.22 -14.04 25.96
CA LEU A 111 -12.63 -15.31 26.55
C LEU A 111 -11.70 -16.45 26.12
N ILE A 112 -11.45 -16.59 24.82
CA ILE A 112 -10.56 -17.64 24.29
C ILE A 112 -9.13 -17.45 24.81
N SER A 113 -8.63 -16.21 24.80
CA SER A 113 -7.29 -15.88 25.32
C SER A 113 -7.16 -16.25 26.79
N LEU A 114 -8.19 -16.03 27.61
CA LEU A 114 -8.18 -16.36 29.03
C LEU A 114 -8.20 -17.88 29.26
N ILE A 115 -9.01 -18.61 28.49
CA ILE A 115 -9.10 -20.08 28.57
C ILE A 115 -7.76 -20.71 28.18
N LEU A 116 -7.16 -20.28 27.06
CA LEU A 116 -5.85 -20.76 26.64
C LEU A 116 -4.80 -20.44 27.70
N TRP A 117 -4.68 -19.18 28.11
CA TRP A 117 -3.71 -18.80 29.16
C TRP A 117 -3.84 -19.64 30.44
N GLY A 118 -5.06 -19.92 30.88
CA GLY A 118 -5.31 -20.78 32.03
C GLY A 118 -4.86 -22.23 31.80
N LEU A 119 -5.21 -22.82 30.66
CA LEU A 119 -4.82 -24.18 30.30
C LEU A 119 -3.29 -24.31 30.15
N ASP A 120 -2.66 -23.39 29.42
CA ASP A 120 -1.21 -23.32 29.26
C ASP A 120 -0.51 -23.22 30.62
N SER A 121 -1.01 -22.37 31.52
CA SER A 121 -0.45 -22.21 32.88
C SER A 121 -0.55 -23.50 33.70
N VAL A 122 -1.67 -24.23 33.60
CA VAL A 122 -1.86 -25.51 34.29
C VAL A 122 -0.94 -26.58 33.72
N ILE A 123 -0.82 -26.68 32.39
CA ILE A 123 0.08 -27.64 31.73
C ILE A 123 1.52 -27.39 32.14
N VAL A 124 1.98 -26.14 32.10
CA VAL A 124 3.35 -25.77 32.51
C VAL A 124 3.58 -26.14 33.97
N SER A 125 2.67 -25.77 34.87
CA SER A 125 2.76 -26.09 36.30
C SER A 125 2.84 -27.60 36.56
N LEU A 126 2.05 -28.40 35.83
CA LEU A 126 2.07 -29.85 35.93
C LEU A 126 3.40 -30.45 35.45
N ILE A 127 3.92 -29.96 34.32
CA ILE A 127 5.20 -30.39 33.75
C ILE A 127 6.35 -30.03 34.71
N THR A 128 6.37 -28.82 35.26
CA THR A 128 7.39 -28.41 36.22
C THR A 128 7.32 -29.25 37.48
N PHE A 129 6.12 -29.48 38.03
CA PHE A 129 5.94 -30.33 39.21
C PHE A 129 6.43 -31.76 38.98
N LEU A 130 6.11 -32.36 37.84
CA LEU A 130 6.55 -33.72 37.51
C LEU A 130 8.06 -33.81 37.26
N THR A 131 8.66 -32.75 36.72
CA THR A 131 10.09 -32.66 36.48
C THR A 131 10.86 -32.49 37.78
N ASP A 132 10.38 -31.63 38.68
CA ASP A 132 10.96 -31.39 40.00
C ASP A 132 10.86 -32.63 40.90
N LEU A 133 9.83 -33.47 40.71
CA LEU A 133 9.67 -34.74 41.43
C LEU A 133 10.64 -35.84 40.96
N ARG A 134 11.28 -35.66 39.80
CA ARG A 134 12.25 -36.60 39.20
C ARG A 134 13.69 -36.15 39.42
N PHE A 135 13.94 -35.41 40.50
CA PHE A 135 15.24 -35.12 41.10
C PHE A 135 15.10 -35.13 42.62
#